data_AF-A0A7W7BS39-F1
#
_entry.id   AF-A0A7W7BS39-F1
#
_cell.length_a   1.000
_cell.length_b   1.000
_cell.length_c   1.000
_cell.angle_alpha   90.00
_cell.angle_beta   90.00
_cell.angle_gamma   90.00
#
_symmetry.space_group_name_H-M   'P 1'
#
loop_
_entity.id
_entity.type
_entity.pdbx_description
1 polymer ?
#
loop_
_entity_poly.entity_id
_entity_poly.type
_entity_poly.pdbx_seq_one_letter_code
_entity_poly.pdbx_strand_id
1 'polypeptide(L)'
;MPKPTFTSDADESNLFPEDAPPSTGVETRQEYVRRGASGYTKVRNAFVQSPRTSERGQSHPGTLPKFARNHRAAVLYLALLTNWSWLSRSDEALPADTWIRFLTCEASGALTWNAQSLSHAWGVLEQNQLVTRTHQKRLKKVTPLHESGSGDAYKRPEGSAGDNYFILPSAFWTEELHGTLSWPALAVLLILLKETGQEPYAELPVDRADRYYGVSRTAAEKGLAELRMLGLVESRERWVSDPDSGEGRRRTSLHVLHGEFSLRARKALQQAAQARRQGKQPDPASKEVMDDDNAESEEG
;
A
#
# COMPACT_ATOMS: atom_id res chain seq x y z
N MET A 1 72.28 -5.33 0.45
CA MET A 1 71.14 -5.74 -0.41
C MET A 1 70.39 -4.49 -0.81
N PRO A 2 70.12 -4.25 -2.11
CA PRO A 2 69.37 -3.08 -2.54
C PRO A 2 67.90 -3.24 -2.12
N LYS A 3 67.31 -2.18 -1.55
CA LYS A 3 65.87 -2.15 -1.24
C LYS A 3 65.11 -2.12 -2.57
N PRO A 4 64.06 -2.95 -2.75
CA PRO A 4 63.23 -2.86 -3.93
C PRO A 4 62.52 -1.51 -3.93
N THR A 5 62.69 -0.74 -5.00
CA THR A 5 61.93 0.48 -5.28
C THR A 5 60.67 0.06 -6.03
N PHE A 6 59.51 0.18 -5.39
CA PHE A 6 58.24 0.04 -6.07
C PHE A 6 57.92 1.36 -6.77
N THR A 7 57.95 1.35 -8.10
CA THR A 7 57.46 2.46 -8.92
C THR A 7 55.93 2.42 -8.88
N SER A 8 55.32 3.37 -8.18
CA SER A 8 53.87 3.57 -8.14
C SER A 8 53.43 4.24 -9.45
N ASP A 9 53.29 3.43 -10.51
CA ASP A 9 52.70 3.84 -11.80
C ASP A 9 51.19 3.53 -11.86
N ALA A 10 50.59 3.07 -10.76
CA ALA A 10 49.15 2.89 -10.66
C ALA A 10 48.55 4.21 -10.14
N ASP A 11 47.65 4.80 -10.93
CA ASP A 11 46.78 5.90 -10.50
C ASP A 11 46.08 5.51 -9.19
N GLU A 12 46.64 5.94 -8.06
CA GLU A 12 46.25 5.50 -6.71
C GLU A 12 44.77 5.83 -6.39
N SER A 13 44.19 6.76 -7.16
CA SER A 13 42.76 7.12 -7.11
C SER A 13 41.82 5.96 -7.48
N ASN A 14 42.29 4.94 -8.22
CA ASN A 14 41.52 3.74 -8.55
C ASN A 14 41.65 2.60 -7.52
N LEU A 15 42.57 2.71 -6.55
CA LEU A 15 42.75 1.68 -5.52
C LEU A 15 41.72 1.79 -4.39
N PHE A 16 41.20 3.00 -4.16
CA PHE A 16 40.19 3.29 -3.15
C PHE A 16 39.06 4.12 -3.78
N PRO A 17 37.92 3.50 -4.15
CA PRO A 17 36.80 4.25 -4.70
C PRO A 17 36.32 5.29 -3.68
N GLU A 18 35.92 6.46 -4.16
CA GLU A 18 35.33 7.50 -3.33
C GLU A 18 34.07 7.00 -2.62
N ASP A 19 33.79 7.58 -1.45
CA ASP A 19 32.58 7.28 -0.69
C ASP A 19 31.35 7.58 -1.54
N ALA A 20 30.52 6.55 -1.76
CA ALA A 20 29.25 6.74 -2.46
C ALA A 20 28.34 7.72 -1.68
N PRO A 21 27.59 8.60 -2.37
CA PRO A 21 26.67 9.49 -1.69
C PRO A 21 25.58 8.71 -0.94
N PRO A 22 25.01 9.28 0.14
CA PRO A 22 23.93 8.62 0.87
C PRO A 22 22.70 8.44 -0.02
N SER A 23 22.06 7.27 0.06
CA SER A 23 20.84 7.00 -0.72
C SER A 23 19.72 7.99 -0.38
N THR A 24 18.99 8.40 -1.40
CA THR A 24 17.81 9.26 -1.27
C THR A 24 16.58 8.49 -0.79
N GLY A 25 15.49 9.20 -0.50
CA GLY A 25 14.20 8.58 -0.15
C GLY A 25 13.61 7.78 -1.32
N VAL A 26 13.66 8.35 -2.52
CA VAL A 26 13.19 7.71 -3.77
C VAL A 26 13.93 6.41 -4.03
N GLU A 27 15.27 6.43 -4.02
CA GLU A 27 16.11 5.24 -4.25
C GLU A 27 15.82 4.16 -3.20
N THR A 28 15.69 4.55 -1.93
CA THR A 28 15.36 3.62 -0.84
C THR A 28 14.01 2.95 -1.08
N ARG A 29 12.98 3.71 -1.47
CA ARG A 29 11.65 3.14 -1.79
C ARG A 29 11.70 2.18 -2.97
N GLN A 30 12.34 2.57 -4.07
CA GLN A 30 12.48 1.74 -5.25
C GLN A 30 13.16 0.41 -4.92
N GLU A 31 14.27 0.46 -4.18
CA GLU A 31 15.00 -0.75 -3.77
C GLU A 31 14.16 -1.65 -2.85
N TYR A 32 13.43 -1.06 -1.90
CA TYR A 32 12.63 -1.80 -0.92
C TYR A 32 11.43 -2.49 -1.56
N VAL A 33 10.74 -1.79 -2.46
CA VAL A 33 9.67 -2.35 -3.28
C VAL A 33 10.20 -3.46 -4.18
N ARG A 34 11.38 -3.26 -4.80
CA ARG A 34 12.04 -4.27 -5.65
C ARG A 34 12.36 -5.55 -4.86
N ARG A 35 12.87 -5.43 -3.63
CA ARG A 35 13.14 -6.57 -2.73
C ARG A 35 11.89 -7.36 -2.37
N GLY A 36 10.73 -6.72 -2.35
CA GLY A 36 9.42 -7.37 -2.14
C GLY A 36 9.05 -8.36 -3.26
N ALA A 37 9.63 -8.20 -4.46
CA ALA A 37 9.51 -9.03 -5.66
C ALA A 37 8.11 -9.22 -6.26
N SER A 38 7.03 -9.04 -5.49
CA SER A 38 5.65 -9.13 -5.99
C SER A 38 5.22 -7.91 -6.80
N GLY A 39 5.84 -6.74 -6.58
CA GLY A 39 5.35 -5.46 -7.13
C GLY A 39 4.05 -4.97 -6.49
N TYR A 40 3.66 -5.60 -5.38
CA TYR A 40 2.46 -5.25 -4.64
C TYR A 40 2.48 -5.79 -3.21
N THR A 41 1.64 -5.20 -2.37
CA THR A 41 1.43 -5.57 -0.96
C THR A 41 0.07 -6.21 -0.80
N LYS A 42 0.02 -7.32 -0.07
CA LYS A 42 -1.26 -7.93 0.31
C LYS A 42 -1.70 -7.36 1.66
N VAL A 43 -2.94 -6.88 1.73
CA VAL A 43 -3.55 -6.36 2.95
C VAL A 43 -4.86 -7.09 3.18
N ARG A 44 -5.05 -7.69 4.36
CA ARG A 44 -6.30 -8.39 4.67
C ARG A 44 -7.50 -7.45 4.64
N ASN A 45 -8.63 -7.98 4.20
CA ASN A 45 -9.91 -7.27 4.25
C ASN A 45 -10.27 -6.87 5.69
N ALA A 46 -9.86 -7.68 6.67
CA ALA A 46 -10.04 -7.42 8.10
C ALA A 46 -9.47 -6.07 8.57
N PHE A 47 -8.45 -5.53 7.87
CA PHE A 47 -7.92 -4.21 8.17
C PHE A 47 -8.98 -3.12 7.95
N VAL A 48 -9.79 -3.26 6.88
CA VAL A 48 -10.79 -2.27 6.45
C VAL A 48 -12.16 -2.58 7.04
N GLN A 49 -12.56 -3.85 7.01
CA GLN A 49 -13.87 -4.32 7.45
C GLN A 49 -13.73 -5.72 8.05
N SER A 50 -14.28 -5.89 9.25
CA SER A 50 -14.24 -7.17 9.95
C SER A 50 -15.01 -8.24 9.17
N PRO A 51 -14.53 -9.50 9.10
CA PRO A 51 -15.25 -10.58 8.45
C PRO A 51 -16.61 -10.77 9.11
N ARG A 52 -17.64 -11.06 8.29
CA ARG A 52 -18.99 -11.30 8.78
C ARG A 52 -18.98 -12.61 9.58
N THR A 53 -19.07 -12.52 10.90
CA THR A 53 -19.26 -13.72 11.72
C THR A 53 -20.74 -14.12 11.70
N SER A 54 -20.99 -15.43 11.64
CA SER A 54 -22.33 -16.03 11.56
C SER A 54 -23.23 -15.66 12.75
N GLU A 55 -22.66 -15.36 13.91
CA GLU A 55 -23.42 -15.04 15.13
C GLU A 55 -24.05 -13.65 15.13
N ARG A 56 -23.56 -12.72 14.30
CA ARG A 56 -24.01 -11.33 14.38
C ARG A 56 -24.31 -10.65 13.05
N GLY A 57 -24.24 -11.35 11.91
CA GLY A 57 -24.82 -11.01 10.58
C GLY A 57 -24.46 -9.65 9.93
N GLN A 58 -23.92 -8.71 10.69
CA GLN A 58 -23.68 -7.32 10.34
C GLN A 58 -22.18 -7.13 10.12
N SER A 59 -21.84 -6.50 9.00
CA SER A 59 -20.47 -6.07 8.71
C SER A 59 -20.09 -4.94 9.67
N HIS A 60 -18.94 -5.06 10.34
CA HIS A 60 -18.45 -4.05 11.29
C HIS A 60 -17.16 -3.41 10.75
N PRO A 61 -16.87 -2.16 11.16
CA PRO A 61 -15.61 -1.51 10.84
C PRO A 61 -14.40 -2.38 11.26
N GLY A 62 -13.34 -2.36 10.45
CA GLY A 62 -12.08 -3.00 10.77
C GLY A 62 -11.22 -2.15 11.72
N THR A 63 -9.90 -2.33 11.66
CA THR A 63 -8.95 -1.51 12.43
C THR A 63 -8.66 -0.15 11.79
N LEU A 64 -8.93 0.02 10.49
CA LEU A 64 -8.63 1.23 9.72
C LEU A 64 -9.10 2.52 10.43
N PRO A 65 -10.36 2.66 10.92
CA PRO A 65 -10.84 3.88 11.59
C PRO A 65 -10.02 4.34 12.78
N LYS A 66 -9.34 3.41 13.47
CA LYS A 66 -8.51 3.72 14.63
C LYS A 66 -7.35 4.66 14.27
N PHE A 67 -7.01 4.77 12.98
CA PHE A 67 -5.97 5.64 12.45
C PHE A 67 -6.46 6.98 11.94
N ALA A 68 -7.74 7.34 12.10
CA ALA A 68 -8.26 8.63 11.66
C ALA A 68 -7.55 9.84 12.25
N ARG A 69 -7.04 9.71 13.48
CA ARG A 69 -6.20 10.74 14.14
C ARG A 69 -4.70 10.47 14.02
N ASN A 70 -4.32 9.33 13.44
CA ASN A 70 -2.95 8.81 13.40
C ASN A 70 -2.59 8.33 11.99
N HIS A 71 -2.76 9.21 10.99
CA HIS A 71 -2.50 8.90 9.58
C HIS A 71 -1.12 8.24 9.36
N ARG A 72 -0.07 8.80 9.98
CA ARG A 72 1.29 8.25 9.94
C ARG A 72 1.35 6.77 10.38
N ALA A 73 0.61 6.38 11.41
CA ALA A 73 0.63 4.99 11.87
C ALA A 73 0.05 4.03 10.81
N ALA A 74 -1.03 4.40 10.11
CA ALA A 74 -1.56 3.60 9.02
C ALA A 74 -0.54 3.42 7.88
N VAL A 75 0.09 4.53 7.45
CA VAL A 75 1.14 4.52 6.42
C VAL A 75 2.32 3.63 6.83
N LEU A 76 2.77 3.75 8.08
CA LEU A 76 3.86 2.94 8.63
C LEU A 76 3.54 1.45 8.64
N TYR A 77 2.29 1.09 8.96
CA TYR A 77 1.85 -0.30 8.93
C TYR A 77 1.85 -0.87 7.51
N LEU A 78 1.34 -0.11 6.53
CA LEU A 78 1.41 -0.50 5.13
C LEU A 78 2.86 -0.65 4.65
N ALA A 79 3.76 0.22 5.11
CA ALA A 79 5.19 0.13 4.81
C ALA A 79 5.81 -1.15 5.39
N LEU A 80 5.45 -1.51 6.63
CA LEU A 80 5.87 -2.75 7.26
C LEU A 80 5.39 -3.97 6.46
N LEU A 81 4.10 -4.03 6.11
CA LEU A 81 3.54 -5.14 5.33
C LEU A 81 4.18 -5.27 3.95
N THR A 82 4.47 -4.14 3.29
CA THR A 82 5.15 -4.10 1.99
C THR A 82 6.54 -4.75 2.06
N ASN A 83 7.29 -4.43 3.11
CA ASN A 83 8.65 -4.89 3.29
C ASN A 83 8.77 -6.23 4.02
N TRP A 84 7.66 -6.75 4.56
CA TRP A 84 7.68 -7.93 5.43
C TRP A 84 8.25 -9.18 4.75
N SER A 85 8.01 -9.36 3.46
CA SER A 85 8.44 -10.56 2.71
C SER A 85 9.96 -10.79 2.69
N TRP A 86 10.76 -9.73 2.80
CA TRP A 86 12.21 -9.82 2.90
C TRP A 86 12.69 -9.53 4.33
N LEU A 87 12.00 -8.65 5.06
CA LEU A 87 12.30 -8.41 6.48
C LEU A 87 12.14 -9.65 7.35
N SER A 88 11.15 -10.50 7.09
CA SER A 88 10.94 -11.74 7.84
C SER A 88 12.06 -12.77 7.65
N ARG A 89 12.83 -12.63 6.56
CA ARG A 89 14.00 -13.48 6.25
C ARG A 89 15.30 -12.88 6.76
N SER A 90 15.31 -11.56 7.01
CA SER A 90 16.41 -10.87 7.64
C SER A 90 16.37 -11.12 9.14
N ASP A 91 17.50 -11.49 9.73
CA ASP A 91 17.57 -11.48 11.18
C ASP A 91 17.68 -10.04 11.71
N GLU A 92 18.18 -9.09 10.91
CA GLU A 92 18.48 -7.73 11.34
C GLU A 92 17.27 -6.80 11.39
N ALA A 93 17.18 -6.02 12.47
CA ALA A 93 16.25 -4.91 12.59
C ALA A 93 16.73 -3.68 11.80
N LEU A 94 15.81 -2.99 11.14
CA LEU A 94 16.14 -1.75 10.43
C LEU A 94 16.34 -0.57 11.40
N PRO A 95 17.36 0.28 11.18
CA PRO A 95 17.50 1.54 11.91
C PRO A 95 16.33 2.51 11.66
N ALA A 96 16.08 3.40 12.61
CA ALA A 96 15.01 4.40 12.50
C ALA A 96 15.16 5.29 11.26
N ASP A 97 16.37 5.74 10.95
CA ASP A 97 16.64 6.60 9.80
C ASP A 97 16.34 5.92 8.46
N THR A 98 16.40 4.59 8.43
CA THR A 98 16.06 3.82 7.23
C THR A 98 14.55 3.81 6.99
N TRP A 99 13.76 3.66 8.05
CA TRP A 99 12.30 3.83 7.97
C TRP A 99 11.92 5.26 7.58
N ILE A 100 12.54 6.27 8.21
CA ILE A 100 12.29 7.68 7.89
C ILE A 100 12.59 7.94 6.42
N ARG A 101 13.76 7.53 5.93
CA ARG A 101 14.14 7.70 4.53
C ARG A 101 13.19 7.03 3.55
N PHE A 102 12.71 5.82 3.84
CA PHE A 102 11.67 5.17 3.03
C PHE A 102 10.36 5.97 3.01
N LEU A 103 9.94 6.52 4.15
CA LEU A 103 8.65 7.20 4.29
C LEU A 103 8.65 8.65 3.81
N THR A 104 9.80 9.33 3.84
CA THR A 104 9.97 10.73 3.43
C THR A 104 9.68 10.89 1.94
N CYS A 105 8.75 11.78 1.62
CA CYS A 105 8.41 12.15 0.24
C CYS A 105 9.11 13.46 -0.14
N GLU A 106 9.33 13.65 -1.44
CA GLU A 106 9.87 14.90 -2.00
C GLU A 106 8.76 15.89 -2.38
N ALA A 107 7.54 15.38 -2.62
CA ALA A 107 6.39 16.21 -2.92
C ALA A 107 6.04 17.22 -1.80
N SER A 108 5.69 18.43 -2.21
CA SER A 108 5.24 19.50 -1.31
C SER A 108 3.94 19.11 -0.59
N GLY A 109 3.84 19.42 0.70
CA GLY A 109 2.65 19.12 1.52
C GLY A 109 2.53 17.67 1.97
N ALA A 110 3.50 16.81 1.64
CA ALA A 110 3.50 15.42 2.06
C ALA A 110 3.74 15.25 3.57
N LEU A 111 3.40 14.05 4.08
CA LEU A 111 3.68 13.66 5.46
C LEU A 111 5.17 13.79 5.81
N THR A 112 5.46 14.60 6.81
CA THR A 112 6.81 14.74 7.38
C THR A 112 7.11 13.67 8.41
N TRP A 113 8.35 13.20 8.42
CA TRP A 113 8.82 12.13 9.30
C TRP A 113 10.09 12.56 10.05
N ASN A 114 10.10 12.26 11.34
CA ASN A 114 11.24 12.39 12.24
C ASN A 114 11.21 11.26 13.27
N ALA A 115 12.29 11.09 14.04
CA ALA A 115 12.41 9.99 15.01
C ALA A 115 11.26 9.95 16.04
N GLN A 116 10.78 11.11 16.49
CA GLN A 116 9.69 11.21 17.45
C GLN A 116 8.36 10.76 16.85
N SER A 117 8.01 11.25 15.66
CA SER A 117 6.79 10.87 14.93
C SER A 117 6.79 9.39 14.55
N LEU A 118 7.94 8.84 14.17
CA LEU A 118 8.11 7.41 13.90
C LEU A 118 7.89 6.58 15.17
N SER A 119 8.54 6.96 16.28
CA SER A 119 8.39 6.27 17.57
C SER A 119 6.94 6.29 18.07
N HIS A 120 6.26 7.44 17.93
CA HIS A 120 4.84 7.58 18.26
C HIS A 120 3.97 6.69 17.37
N ALA A 121 4.19 6.70 16.04
CA ALA A 121 3.45 5.85 15.11
C ALA A 121 3.59 4.35 15.44
N TRP A 122 4.80 3.89 15.79
CA TRP A 122 5.00 2.53 16.28
C TRP A 122 4.24 2.24 17.58
N GLY A 123 4.20 3.20 18.51
CA GLY A 123 3.42 3.07 19.75
C GLY A 123 1.93 2.92 19.50
N VAL A 124 1.37 3.70 18.55
CA VAL A 124 -0.03 3.57 18.14
C VAL A 124 -0.31 2.20 17.53
N LEU A 125 0.60 1.67 16.70
CA LEU A 125 0.42 0.33 16.11
C LEU A 125 0.46 -0.78 17.15
N GLU A 126 1.32 -0.66 18.16
CA GLU A 126 1.42 -1.62 19.28
C GLU A 126 0.16 -1.56 20.16
N GLN A 127 -0.34 -0.37 20.48
CA GLN A 127 -1.61 -0.18 21.21
C GLN A 127 -2.82 -0.79 20.49
N ASN A 128 -2.79 -0.83 19.16
CA ASN A 128 -3.84 -1.43 18.34
C ASN A 128 -3.59 -2.91 18.00
N GLN A 129 -2.60 -3.54 18.64
CA GLN A 129 -2.23 -4.95 18.46
C GLN A 129 -1.95 -5.33 16.99
N LEU A 130 -1.38 -4.39 16.21
CA LEU A 130 -0.96 -4.63 14.83
C LEU A 130 0.53 -4.96 14.69
N VAL A 131 1.33 -4.65 15.71
CA VAL A 131 2.77 -4.96 15.75
C VAL A 131 3.20 -5.33 17.15
N THR A 132 4.28 -6.11 17.24
CA THR A 132 5.08 -6.28 18.45
C THR A 132 6.48 -5.73 18.24
N ARG A 133 7.08 -5.20 19.31
CA ARG A 133 8.46 -4.70 19.29
C ARG A 133 9.29 -5.48 20.28
N THR A 134 10.29 -6.19 19.77
CA THR A 134 11.27 -6.90 20.60
C THR A 134 12.61 -6.22 20.53
N HIS A 135 13.31 -6.15 21.67
CA HIS A 135 14.67 -5.62 21.70
C HIS A 135 15.61 -6.61 20.99
N GLN A 136 16.39 -6.11 20.04
CA GLN A 136 17.42 -6.87 19.35
C GLN A 136 18.70 -6.04 19.29
N LYS A 137 19.67 -6.40 20.14
CA LYS A 137 20.90 -5.61 20.36
C LYS A 137 20.53 -4.15 20.70
N ARG A 138 20.98 -3.18 19.88
CA ARG A 138 20.71 -1.74 20.05
C ARG A 138 19.44 -1.26 19.34
N LEU A 139 18.76 -2.13 18.59
CA LEU A 139 17.60 -1.79 17.78
C LEU A 139 16.34 -2.51 18.29
N LYS A 140 15.18 -2.14 17.76
CA LYS A 140 13.91 -2.81 18.01
C LYS A 140 13.48 -3.55 16.75
N LYS A 141 13.41 -4.88 16.82
CA LYS A 141 12.83 -5.69 15.76
C LYS A 141 11.32 -5.56 15.84
N VAL A 142 10.71 -5.15 14.75
CA VAL A 142 9.25 -4.99 14.65
C VAL A 142 8.69 -6.16 13.88
N THR A 143 7.72 -6.85 14.47
CA THR A 143 7.03 -7.98 13.84
C THR A 143 5.55 -7.61 13.70
N PRO A 144 4.94 -7.70 12.49
CA PRO A 144 3.53 -7.47 12.31
C PRO A 144 2.72 -8.55 13.03
N LEU A 145 1.51 -8.18 13.42
CA LEU A 145 0.45 -9.04 13.91
C LEU A 145 -0.71 -9.03 12.91
N HIS A 146 -1.69 -9.89 13.16
CA HIS A 146 -2.88 -10.02 12.32
C HIS A 146 -3.67 -8.70 12.22
N GLU A 147 -4.02 -8.33 10.99
CA GLU A 147 -4.63 -7.05 10.61
C GLU A 147 -5.97 -6.76 11.28
N SER A 148 -6.65 -7.76 11.85
CA SER A 148 -7.90 -7.55 12.61
C SER A 148 -7.68 -6.87 13.95
N GLY A 149 -6.43 -6.79 14.43
CA GLY A 149 -6.10 -6.31 15.78
C GLY A 149 -6.46 -7.32 16.87
N SER A 150 -6.51 -8.62 16.56
CA SER A 150 -6.72 -9.69 17.56
C SER A 150 -5.47 -9.95 18.42
N GLY A 151 -4.29 -9.52 17.95
CA GLY A 151 -3.01 -9.86 18.58
C GLY A 151 -2.38 -11.15 18.06
N ASP A 152 -3.03 -11.86 17.13
CA ASP A 152 -2.50 -13.10 16.57
C ASP A 152 -1.25 -12.88 15.73
N ALA A 153 -0.38 -13.90 15.66
CA ALA A 153 0.83 -13.83 14.86
C ALA A 153 0.52 -13.60 13.38
N TYR A 154 1.26 -12.69 12.74
CA TYR A 154 1.08 -12.43 11.32
C TYR A 154 1.50 -13.63 10.47
N LYS A 155 0.59 -14.08 9.63
CA LYS A 155 0.88 -14.98 8.50
C LYS A 155 0.63 -14.21 7.21
N ARG A 156 1.42 -14.44 6.16
CA ARG A 156 1.14 -13.79 4.87
C ARG A 156 -0.19 -14.32 4.34
N PRO A 157 -1.12 -13.45 3.88
CA PRO A 157 -2.42 -13.92 3.44
C PRO A 157 -2.33 -14.73 2.14
N GLU A 158 -3.01 -15.87 2.12
CA GLU A 158 -3.01 -16.83 1.02
C GLU A 158 -4.32 -16.82 0.24
N GLY A 159 -5.40 -16.31 0.84
CA GLY A 159 -6.72 -16.18 0.19
C GLY A 159 -7.62 -17.40 0.39
N SER A 160 -7.37 -18.20 1.43
CA SER A 160 -8.28 -19.26 1.86
C SER A 160 -9.52 -18.68 2.55
N ALA A 161 -10.55 -19.52 2.78
CA ALA A 161 -11.77 -19.11 3.49
C ALA A 161 -11.43 -18.43 4.83
N GLY A 162 -11.84 -17.17 4.99
CA GLY A 162 -11.57 -16.35 6.18
C GLY A 162 -10.31 -15.47 6.10
N ASP A 163 -9.46 -15.63 5.10
CA ASP A 163 -8.18 -14.91 4.91
C ASP A 163 -8.18 -14.07 3.63
N ASN A 164 -9.34 -13.46 3.33
CA ASN A 164 -9.50 -12.61 2.16
C ASN A 164 -8.63 -11.35 2.28
N TYR A 165 -7.99 -10.98 1.19
CA TYR A 165 -7.12 -9.82 1.10
C TYR A 165 -7.38 -9.07 -0.21
N PHE A 166 -7.01 -7.80 -0.20
CA PHE A 166 -6.87 -6.98 -1.39
C PHE A 166 -5.41 -6.63 -1.61
N ILE A 167 -5.13 -6.09 -2.78
CA ILE A 167 -3.79 -5.76 -3.21
C ILE A 167 -3.62 -4.25 -3.31
N LEU A 168 -2.54 -3.78 -2.71
CA LEU A 168 -2.03 -2.42 -2.86
C LEU A 168 -0.84 -2.44 -3.83
N PRO A 169 -0.98 -1.86 -5.04
CA PRO A 169 0.11 -1.77 -6.03
C PRO A 169 1.34 -1.04 -5.50
N SER A 170 2.52 -1.34 -6.03
CA SER A 170 3.75 -0.59 -5.70
C SER A 170 3.70 0.88 -6.09
N ALA A 171 2.86 1.23 -7.09
CA ALA A 171 2.57 2.60 -7.50
C ALA A 171 2.28 3.53 -6.31
N PHE A 172 1.59 3.00 -5.29
CA PHE A 172 1.32 3.72 -4.04
C PHE A 172 2.57 4.31 -3.36
N TRP A 173 3.72 3.63 -3.46
CA TRP A 173 4.98 4.05 -2.88
C TRP A 173 5.84 4.85 -3.86
N THR A 174 5.85 4.44 -5.14
CA THR A 174 6.71 5.06 -6.16
C THR A 174 6.19 6.42 -6.59
N GLU A 175 4.87 6.62 -6.59
CA GLU A 175 4.21 7.90 -6.87
C GLU A 175 3.99 8.74 -5.60
N GLU A 176 4.58 8.35 -4.47
CA GLU A 176 4.50 9.06 -3.17
C GLU A 176 3.09 9.27 -2.62
N LEU A 177 2.09 8.53 -3.13
CA LEU A 177 0.69 8.59 -2.67
C LEU A 177 0.55 8.30 -1.17
N HIS A 178 1.47 7.52 -0.60
CA HIS A 178 1.53 7.24 0.83
C HIS A 178 1.77 8.48 1.70
N GLY A 179 2.38 9.53 1.15
CA GLY A 179 2.66 10.78 1.86
C GLY A 179 1.79 11.94 1.40
N THR A 180 1.34 11.95 0.15
CA THR A 180 0.58 13.07 -0.45
C THR A 180 -0.92 12.96 -0.26
N LEU A 181 -1.47 11.74 -0.17
CA LEU A 181 -2.90 11.56 0.07
C LEU A 181 -3.28 12.01 1.49
N SER A 182 -4.43 12.66 1.62
CA SER A 182 -5.02 12.91 2.93
C SER A 182 -5.49 11.60 3.58
N TRP A 183 -5.69 11.61 4.91
CA TRP A 183 -6.28 10.46 5.59
C TRP A 183 -7.62 10.01 4.97
N PRO A 184 -8.59 10.92 4.73
CA PRO A 184 -9.82 10.58 4.02
C PRO A 184 -9.59 9.86 2.69
N ALA A 185 -8.68 10.36 1.85
CA ALA A 185 -8.40 9.77 0.55
C ALA A 185 -7.73 8.39 0.68
N LEU A 186 -6.76 8.23 1.58
CA LEU A 186 -6.14 6.93 1.87
C LEU A 186 -7.18 5.91 2.33
N ALA A 187 -8.06 6.29 3.27
CA ALA A 187 -9.07 5.39 3.80
C ALA A 187 -10.05 4.94 2.68
N VAL A 188 -10.53 5.88 1.86
CA VAL A 188 -11.41 5.56 0.73
C VAL A 188 -10.70 4.69 -0.31
N LEU A 189 -9.43 4.97 -0.63
CA LEU A 189 -8.65 4.17 -1.57
C LEU A 189 -8.57 2.70 -1.11
N LEU A 190 -8.26 2.46 0.17
CA LEU A 190 -8.19 1.10 0.72
C LEU A 190 -9.56 0.40 0.71
N ILE A 191 -10.66 1.14 0.98
CA ILE A 191 -12.02 0.62 0.86
C ILE A 191 -12.32 0.22 -0.59
N LEU A 192 -12.05 1.10 -1.55
CA LEU A 192 -12.30 0.81 -2.97
C LEU A 192 -11.46 -0.36 -3.47
N LEU A 193 -10.20 -0.48 -3.05
CA LEU A 193 -9.34 -1.63 -3.41
C LEU A 193 -9.89 -2.95 -2.90
N LYS A 194 -10.49 -2.95 -1.70
CA LYS A 194 -11.21 -4.10 -1.15
C LYS A 194 -12.46 -4.43 -1.96
N GLU A 195 -13.33 -3.45 -2.20
CA GLU A 195 -14.62 -3.69 -2.84
C GLU A 195 -14.48 -4.06 -4.33
N THR A 196 -13.50 -3.48 -5.02
CA THR A 196 -13.21 -3.78 -6.43
C THR A 196 -12.35 -5.04 -6.59
N GLY A 197 -12.36 -5.97 -5.64
CA GLY A 197 -11.54 -7.19 -5.69
C GLY A 197 -12.02 -8.21 -6.75
N GLN A 198 -13.33 -8.26 -6.98
CA GLN A 198 -13.96 -9.19 -7.94
C GLN A 198 -14.53 -8.44 -9.15
N GLU A 199 -15.18 -7.31 -8.90
CA GLU A 199 -15.80 -6.45 -9.90
C GLU A 199 -14.94 -5.20 -10.16
N PRO A 200 -14.94 -4.65 -11.39
CA PRO A 200 -14.16 -3.45 -11.71
C PRO A 200 -14.70 -2.17 -11.07
N TYR A 201 -15.91 -2.22 -10.52
CA TYR A 201 -16.58 -1.12 -9.85
C TYR A 201 -16.94 -1.50 -8.41
N ALA A 202 -17.10 -0.49 -7.57
CA ALA A 202 -17.61 -0.63 -6.21
C ALA A 202 -18.74 0.36 -5.95
N GLU A 203 -19.77 -0.10 -5.24
CA GLU A 203 -20.74 0.80 -4.62
C GLU A 203 -20.20 1.25 -3.27
N LEU A 204 -20.03 2.57 -3.09
CA LEU A 204 -19.72 3.15 -1.78
C LEU A 204 -20.79 4.18 -1.40
N PRO A 205 -21.93 3.75 -0.84
CA PRO A 205 -22.92 4.67 -0.32
C PRO A 205 -22.33 5.42 0.88
N VAL A 206 -22.04 6.72 0.69
CA VAL A 206 -21.38 7.55 1.72
C VAL A 206 -22.16 7.59 3.05
N ASP A 207 -23.48 7.45 3.00
CA ASP A 207 -24.35 7.39 4.19
C ASP A 207 -24.16 6.11 5.02
N ARG A 208 -23.64 5.03 4.41
CA ARG A 208 -23.37 3.75 5.09
C ARG A 208 -21.89 3.54 5.39
N ALA A 209 -21.02 4.45 4.94
CA ALA A 209 -19.57 4.32 5.09
C ALA A 209 -19.16 4.22 6.57
N ASP A 210 -19.82 4.97 7.45
CA ASP A 210 -19.52 4.94 8.89
C ASP A 210 -19.89 3.59 9.51
N ARG A 211 -21.10 3.09 9.20
CA ARG A 211 -21.56 1.79 9.70
C ARG A 211 -20.66 0.64 9.26
N TYR A 212 -20.22 0.63 8.00
CA TYR A 212 -19.48 -0.50 7.42
C TYR A 212 -17.97 -0.43 7.59
N TYR A 213 -17.42 0.79 7.60
CA TYR A 213 -15.98 1.01 7.56
C TYR A 213 -15.50 1.96 8.65
N GLY A 214 -16.39 2.58 9.45
CA GLY A 214 -16.05 3.55 10.50
C GLY A 214 -15.47 4.85 9.94
N VAL A 215 -15.81 5.18 8.69
CA VAL A 215 -15.41 6.42 8.03
C VAL A 215 -16.63 7.32 7.95
N SER A 216 -16.54 8.51 8.56
CA SER A 216 -17.65 9.47 8.54
C SER A 216 -18.02 9.86 7.10
N ARG A 217 -19.29 10.21 6.88
CA ARG A 217 -19.78 10.67 5.57
C ARG A 217 -18.90 11.78 4.98
N THR A 218 -18.59 12.80 5.77
CA THR A 218 -17.73 13.92 5.32
C THR A 218 -16.32 13.46 4.94
N ALA A 219 -15.75 12.49 5.65
CA ALA A 219 -14.46 11.92 5.28
C ALA A 219 -14.57 11.11 3.98
N ALA A 220 -15.60 10.28 3.81
CA ALA A 220 -15.82 9.54 2.59
C ALA A 220 -16.00 10.47 1.37
N GLU A 221 -16.79 11.53 1.49
CA GLU A 221 -16.99 12.54 0.45
C GLU A 221 -15.70 13.26 0.09
N LYS A 222 -14.93 13.75 1.09
CA LYS A 222 -13.64 14.40 0.87
C LYS A 222 -12.62 13.47 0.21
N GLY A 223 -12.53 12.22 0.69
CA GLY A 223 -11.63 11.23 0.13
C GLY A 223 -11.96 10.91 -1.33
N LEU A 224 -13.25 10.71 -1.65
CA LEU A 224 -13.69 10.51 -3.04
C LEU A 224 -13.42 11.75 -3.92
N ALA A 225 -13.59 12.97 -3.39
CA ALA A 225 -13.31 14.19 -4.15
C ALA A 225 -11.82 14.33 -4.49
N GLU A 226 -10.95 14.06 -3.52
CA GLU A 226 -9.49 14.09 -3.72
C GLU A 226 -9.03 13.01 -4.70
N LEU A 227 -9.50 11.77 -4.55
CA LEU A 227 -9.15 10.68 -5.47
C LEU A 227 -9.61 10.94 -6.91
N ARG A 228 -10.75 11.62 -7.11
CA ARG A 228 -11.21 12.08 -8.44
C ARG A 228 -10.30 13.16 -9.00
N MET A 229 -9.93 14.15 -8.17
CA MET A 229 -9.04 15.24 -8.56
C MET A 229 -7.68 14.72 -9.04
N LEU A 230 -7.17 13.66 -8.39
CA LEU A 230 -5.94 12.97 -8.77
C LEU A 230 -6.11 11.99 -9.94
N GLY A 231 -7.30 11.84 -10.52
CA GLY A 231 -7.57 10.91 -11.61
C GLY A 231 -7.52 9.43 -11.23
N LEU A 232 -7.45 9.10 -9.93
CA LEU A 232 -7.38 7.72 -9.44
C LEU A 232 -8.73 7.02 -9.44
N VAL A 233 -9.83 7.79 -9.33
CA VAL A 233 -11.20 7.28 -9.28
C VAL A 233 -12.09 8.04 -10.25
N GLU A 234 -12.91 7.31 -11.00
CA GLU A 234 -14.08 7.85 -11.68
C GLU A 234 -15.35 7.43 -10.94
N SER A 235 -16.32 8.34 -10.85
CA SER A 235 -17.60 8.04 -10.20
C SER A 235 -18.78 8.36 -11.10
N ARG A 236 -19.77 7.47 -11.11
CA ARG A 236 -21.04 7.67 -11.82
C ARG A 236 -22.22 7.39 -10.91
N GLU A 237 -23.29 8.17 -11.04
CA GLU A 237 -24.55 7.86 -10.36
C GLU A 237 -25.34 6.81 -11.15
N ARG A 238 -26.03 5.93 -10.43
CA ARG A 238 -26.93 4.95 -11.00
C ARG A 238 -28.16 4.77 -10.11
N TRP A 239 -29.30 4.51 -10.74
CA TRP A 239 -30.50 4.04 -10.06
C TRP A 239 -30.44 2.52 -9.86
N VAL A 240 -30.68 2.09 -8.62
CA VAL A 240 -30.78 0.67 -8.24
C VAL A 240 -32.18 0.44 -7.68
N SER A 241 -32.79 -0.70 -8.05
CA SER A 241 -34.09 -1.11 -7.51
C SER A 241 -33.98 -1.25 -5.99
N ASP A 242 -34.90 -0.62 -5.28
CA ASP A 242 -34.98 -0.68 -3.82
C ASP A 242 -36.45 -0.69 -3.42
N PRO A 243 -37.02 -1.87 -3.10
CA PRO A 243 -38.43 -1.99 -2.73
C PRO A 243 -38.83 -1.17 -1.51
N ASP A 244 -37.87 -0.85 -0.64
CA ASP A 244 -38.10 -0.09 0.59
C ASP A 244 -38.07 1.43 0.34
N SER A 245 -37.67 1.88 -0.87
CA SER A 245 -37.71 3.27 -1.29
C SER A 245 -39.11 3.67 -1.77
N GLY A 246 -39.55 4.89 -1.45
CA GLY A 246 -40.86 5.39 -1.89
C GLY A 246 -41.06 5.43 -3.40
N GLU A 247 -39.97 5.49 -4.19
CA GLU A 247 -40.00 5.43 -5.66
C GLU A 247 -39.74 4.01 -6.22
N GLY A 248 -39.56 3.01 -5.34
CA GLY A 248 -39.13 1.65 -5.72
C GLY A 248 -37.68 1.56 -6.23
N ARG A 249 -36.94 2.68 -6.18
CA ARG A 249 -35.54 2.80 -6.57
C ARG A 249 -34.80 3.79 -5.68
N ARG A 250 -33.49 3.61 -5.53
CA ARG A 250 -32.58 4.57 -4.87
C ARG A 250 -31.42 4.92 -5.78
N ARG A 251 -30.84 6.11 -5.58
CA ARG A 251 -29.55 6.47 -6.19
C ARG A 251 -28.42 5.77 -5.44
N THR A 252 -27.44 5.27 -6.18
CA THR A 252 -26.17 4.76 -5.66
C THR A 252 -25.04 5.35 -6.50
N SER A 253 -23.86 5.51 -5.91
CA SER A 253 -22.66 5.91 -6.64
C SER A 253 -21.78 4.69 -6.92
N LEU A 254 -21.46 4.51 -8.20
CA LEU A 254 -20.48 3.53 -8.66
C LEU A 254 -19.13 4.21 -8.79
N HIS A 255 -18.09 3.54 -8.30
CA HIS A 255 -16.72 4.02 -8.29
C HIS A 255 -15.81 3.01 -8.98
N VAL A 256 -14.99 3.49 -9.92
CA VAL A 256 -14.01 2.69 -10.66
C VAL A 256 -12.63 3.23 -10.38
N LEU A 257 -11.68 2.33 -10.04
CA LEU A 257 -10.28 2.67 -9.88
C LEU A 257 -9.55 2.61 -11.23
N HIS A 258 -8.69 3.57 -11.49
CA HIS A 258 -7.94 3.72 -12.74
C HIS A 258 -6.44 3.45 -12.59
N GLY A 259 -5.73 3.39 -13.72
CA GLY A 259 -4.29 3.17 -13.79
C GLY A 259 -3.85 1.88 -13.09
N GLU A 260 -2.77 1.97 -12.33
CA GLU A 260 -2.17 0.87 -11.56
C GLU A 260 -3.10 0.30 -10.46
N PHE A 261 -4.12 1.08 -10.05
CA PHE A 261 -5.10 0.67 -9.03
C PHE A 261 -6.32 -0.05 -9.63
N SER A 262 -6.48 -0.03 -10.95
CA SER A 262 -7.57 -0.73 -11.64
C SER A 262 -7.56 -2.23 -11.36
N LEU A 263 -8.73 -2.86 -11.45
CA LEU A 263 -8.83 -4.32 -11.29
C LEU A 263 -7.98 -5.06 -12.34
N ARG A 264 -7.94 -4.56 -13.58
CA ARG A 264 -7.14 -5.14 -14.68
C ARG A 264 -5.65 -5.11 -14.35
N ALA A 265 -5.12 -3.95 -13.96
CA ALA A 265 -3.70 -3.81 -13.59
C ALA A 265 -3.33 -4.70 -12.39
N ARG A 266 -4.17 -4.73 -11.35
CA ARG A 266 -3.94 -5.58 -10.17
C ARG A 266 -3.95 -7.08 -10.49
N LYS A 267 -4.87 -7.53 -11.35
CA LYS A 267 -4.90 -8.93 -11.83
C LYS A 267 -3.63 -9.26 -12.65
N ALA A 268 -3.18 -8.36 -13.52
CA ALA A 268 -1.95 -8.53 -14.28
C ALA A 268 -0.72 -8.63 -13.37
N LEU A 269 -0.63 -7.79 -12.33
CA LEU A 269 0.44 -7.86 -11.31
C LEU A 269 0.44 -9.21 -10.57
N GLN A 270 -0.73 -9.72 -10.18
CA GLN A 270 -0.85 -11.04 -9.56
C GLN A 270 -0.37 -12.16 -10.48
N GLN A 271 -0.83 -12.15 -11.73
CA GLN A 271 -0.46 -13.16 -12.73
C GLN A 271 1.05 -13.14 -13.01
N ALA A 272 1.64 -11.96 -13.20
CA ALA A 272 3.07 -11.81 -13.38
C ALA A 272 3.88 -12.32 -12.17
N ALA A 273 3.42 -12.02 -10.94
CA ALA A 273 4.06 -12.53 -9.73
C ALA A 273 3.92 -14.04 -9.56
N GLN A 274 2.80 -14.64 -9.96
CA GLN A 274 2.60 -16.09 -9.97
C GLN A 274 3.49 -16.77 -11.02
N ALA A 275 3.58 -16.22 -12.23
CA ALA A 275 4.44 -16.72 -13.30
C ALA A 275 5.91 -16.76 -12.86
N ARG A 276 6.41 -15.66 -12.26
CA ARG A 276 7.77 -15.60 -11.68
C ARG A 276 8.02 -16.67 -10.62
N ARG A 277 7.03 -16.97 -9.77
CA ARG A 277 7.16 -18.03 -8.75
C ARG A 277 7.19 -19.43 -9.33
N GLN A 278 6.46 -19.65 -10.43
CA GLN A 278 6.40 -20.93 -11.13
C GLN A 278 7.56 -21.14 -12.12
N GLY A 279 8.50 -20.18 -12.22
CA GLY A 279 9.62 -20.23 -13.16
C GLY A 279 9.19 -20.07 -14.63
N LYS A 280 7.94 -19.67 -14.88
CA LYS A 280 7.41 -19.44 -16.23
C LYS A 280 7.57 -17.94 -16.53
N GLN A 281 8.30 -17.59 -17.60
CA GLN A 281 8.35 -16.20 -18.04
C GLN A 281 6.92 -15.72 -18.36
N PRO A 282 6.51 -14.52 -17.91
CA PRO A 282 5.23 -13.95 -18.28
C PRO A 282 5.23 -13.68 -19.79
N ASP A 283 4.14 -14.08 -20.44
CA ASP A 283 3.92 -13.97 -21.89
C ASP A 283 3.94 -12.49 -22.33
N PRO A 284 4.82 -12.08 -23.27
CA PRO A 284 4.97 -10.68 -23.67
C PRO A 284 3.72 -10.06 -24.32
N ALA A 285 2.73 -10.86 -24.72
CA ALA A 285 1.48 -10.40 -25.34
C ALA A 285 0.59 -9.49 -24.47
N SER A 286 0.94 -9.25 -23.20
CA SER A 286 0.21 -8.31 -22.32
C SER A 286 0.75 -6.86 -22.36
N LYS A 287 1.88 -6.62 -23.04
CA LYS A 287 2.49 -5.29 -23.19
C LYS A 287 2.04 -4.52 -24.43
N GLU A 288 1.53 -5.20 -25.46
CA GLU A 288 1.24 -4.56 -26.77
C GLU A 288 -0.05 -3.72 -26.81
N VAL A 289 -0.92 -3.77 -25.78
CA VAL A 289 -2.16 -2.95 -25.76
C VAL A 289 -1.93 -1.55 -25.17
N MET A 290 -0.68 -1.15 -24.92
CA MET A 290 -0.36 0.19 -24.40
C MET A 290 0.15 1.16 -25.48
N ASP A 291 0.43 0.67 -26.69
CA ASP A 291 1.01 1.48 -27.77
C ASP A 291 0.06 1.73 -28.97
N ASP A 292 -1.10 1.07 -29.05
CA ASP A 292 -2.01 1.18 -30.21
C ASP A 292 -3.10 2.27 -30.10
N ASP A 293 -3.26 2.95 -28.95
CA ASP A 293 -4.32 3.96 -28.76
C ASP A 293 -3.86 5.41 -29.02
N ASN A 294 -2.69 5.63 -29.63
CA ASN A 294 -2.17 6.98 -29.91
C ASN A 294 -1.73 7.22 -31.36
N ALA A 295 -2.27 6.46 -32.32
CA ALA A 295 -1.94 6.60 -33.74
C ALA A 295 -3.17 6.67 -34.65
N GLU A 296 -4.19 7.48 -34.30
CA GLU A 296 -5.24 7.87 -35.25
C GLU A 296 -5.78 9.26 -34.87
N SER A 297 -4.99 10.32 -35.12
CA SER A 297 -5.45 11.73 -35.09
C SER A 297 -4.52 12.66 -35.88
N GLU A 298 -4.00 12.23 -37.03
CA GLU A 298 -3.49 13.15 -38.06
C GLU A 298 -3.74 12.54 -39.44
N GLU A 299 -4.94 12.76 -39.99
CA GLU A 299 -5.22 13.01 -41.42
C GLU A 299 -6.74 13.12 -41.60
N GLY A 300 -7.20 14.34 -41.89
CA GLY A 300 -8.62 14.68 -42.10
C GLY A 300 -8.86 16.18 -42.03
#